data_AF-A0A1Y3MZG0-F1
#
_entry.id   AF-A0A1Y3MZG0-F1
#
_cell.length_a   1.000
_cell.length_b   1.000
_cell.length_c   1.000
_cell.angle_alpha   90.00
_cell.angle_beta   90.00
_cell.angle_gamma   90.00
#
_symmetry.space_group_name_H-M   'P 1'
#
loop_
_entity.id
_entity.type
_entity.pdbx_description
1 polymer ?
#
loop_
_entity_poly.entity_id
_entity_poly.type
_entity_poly.pdbx_seq_one_letter_code
_entity_poly.pdbx_strand_id
1 'polypeptide(L)'
;IWNEAEKNNIKSAVCMWVGSEVVINGMSPSYSVKFDPNTTLDEKLKIVSNWLKLPKEKKPKLIMVYLPEVDKAAHNYGVNSDEVNLSIKLVDQFIYKLYNKINKKKHRNNNNLIILSDHGMADVKQNGKIYIEDIFDKEDNVEVISYVPHLFIKEDDNLNIDYLYEKMVNASAANGHWIPFKREEVLERYHYNNNKRISPIMGIAETGYTFTYRNRTLPVAMHGYDNEDDAMKAFFLGVGPKINVTLYLNKIL
;
A
#
# COMPACT_ATOMS: atom_id res chain seq x y z
N ILE A 1 -5.50 13.33 7.80
CA ILE A 1 -6.09 13.26 9.17
C ILE A 1 -5.29 14.04 10.21
N TRP A 2 -3.96 13.93 10.29
CA TRP A 2 -3.17 14.68 11.28
C TRP A 2 -3.33 16.21 11.15
N ASN A 3 -3.33 16.76 9.93
CA ASN A 3 -3.60 18.20 9.73
C ASN A 3 -4.94 18.61 10.34
N GLU A 4 -5.98 17.78 10.22
CA GLU A 4 -7.30 18.06 10.80
C GLU A 4 -7.28 17.98 12.33
N ALA A 5 -6.55 17.02 12.90
CA ALA A 5 -6.32 16.95 14.33
C ALA A 5 -5.62 18.22 14.84
N GLU A 6 -4.52 18.64 14.20
CA GLU A 6 -3.75 19.82 14.61
C GLU A 6 -4.58 21.11 14.50
N LYS A 7 -5.40 21.28 13.45
CA LYS A 7 -6.34 22.41 13.33
C LYS A 7 -7.32 22.51 14.50
N ASN A 8 -7.71 21.35 15.04
CA ASN A 8 -8.60 21.25 16.20
C ASN A 8 -7.84 21.19 17.54
N ASN A 9 -6.59 21.66 17.58
CA ASN A 9 -5.72 21.65 18.77
C ASN A 9 -5.50 20.24 19.36
N ILE A 10 -5.55 19.22 18.51
CA ILE A 10 -5.26 17.83 18.87
C ILE A 10 -3.88 17.47 18.33
N LYS A 11 -2.92 17.33 19.26
CA LYS A 11 -1.57 16.86 18.93
C LYS A 11 -1.62 15.47 18.30
N SER A 12 -0.87 15.31 17.21
CA SER A 12 -0.72 14.06 16.48
C SER A 12 0.74 13.60 16.47
N ALA A 13 0.95 12.29 16.47
CA ALA A 13 2.27 11.68 16.36
C ALA A 13 2.25 10.59 15.29
N VAL A 14 3.17 10.65 14.35
CA VAL A 14 3.20 9.75 13.20
C VAL A 14 4.57 9.10 13.08
N CYS A 15 4.59 7.78 13.11
CA CYS A 15 5.78 6.96 12.92
C CYS A 15 5.71 6.32 11.53
N MET A 16 6.44 6.92 10.58
CA MET A 16 6.70 6.36 9.25
C MET A 16 5.47 6.16 8.36
N TRP A 17 4.47 7.04 8.43
CA TRP A 17 3.32 6.99 7.52
C TRP A 17 3.59 7.80 6.26
N VAL A 18 3.20 7.30 5.10
CA VAL A 18 3.38 8.02 3.83
C VAL A 18 2.77 9.42 3.90
N GLY A 19 3.57 10.42 3.56
CA GLY A 19 3.18 11.83 3.60
C GLY A 19 3.39 12.54 4.94
N SER A 20 3.77 11.85 6.02
CA SER A 20 4.00 12.50 7.33
C SER A 20 5.30 13.30 7.44
N GLU A 21 6.18 13.17 6.44
CA GLU A 21 7.49 13.85 6.37
C GLU A 21 7.46 15.12 5.53
N VAL A 22 6.35 15.39 4.86
CA VAL A 22 6.18 16.55 4.00
C VAL A 22 5.19 17.52 4.63
N VAL A 23 5.44 18.81 4.41
CA VAL A 23 4.52 19.87 4.83
C VAL A 23 3.36 19.91 3.83
N ILE A 24 2.19 19.46 4.25
CA ILE A 24 0.99 19.45 3.42
C ILE A 24 0.11 20.60 3.86
N ASN A 25 -0.19 21.53 2.94
CA ASN A 25 -0.97 22.74 3.21
C ASN A 25 -0.42 23.56 4.40
N GLY A 26 0.90 23.70 4.47
CA GLY A 26 1.57 24.45 5.54
C GLY A 26 1.58 23.77 6.92
N MET A 27 1.11 22.52 7.03
CA MET A 27 0.98 21.81 8.30
C MET A 27 1.72 20.46 8.31
N SER A 28 2.04 20.00 9.50
CA SER A 28 2.70 18.72 9.77
C SER A 28 2.24 18.17 11.13
N PRO A 29 2.42 16.87 11.39
CA PRO A 29 2.15 16.32 12.73
C PRO A 29 3.00 17.01 13.81
N SER A 30 2.47 17.14 15.03
CA SER A 30 3.23 17.62 16.21
C SER A 30 4.50 16.79 16.46
N TYR A 31 4.48 15.50 16.13
CA TYR A 31 5.63 14.60 16.18
C TYR A 31 5.66 13.73 14.92
N SER A 32 6.79 13.68 14.22
CA SER A 32 6.97 12.85 13.04
C SER A 32 8.31 12.13 13.09
N VAL A 33 8.31 10.86 12.70
CA VAL A 33 9.52 10.05 12.50
C VAL A 33 9.60 9.72 11.02
N LYS A 34 10.73 10.07 10.41
CA LYS A 34 11.02 9.77 9.01
C LYS A 34 11.11 8.26 8.80
N PHE A 35 10.73 7.82 7.61
CA PHE A 35 10.86 6.46 7.16
C PHE A 35 12.32 6.06 7.18
N ASP A 36 12.59 4.98 7.90
CA ASP A 36 13.87 4.31 7.91
C ASP A 36 13.57 2.80 7.87
N PRO A 37 13.93 2.11 6.77
CA PRO A 37 13.64 0.69 6.60
C PRO A 37 14.41 -0.21 7.59
N ASN A 38 15.37 0.35 8.33
CA ASN A 38 16.16 -0.36 9.33
C ASN A 38 15.60 -0.25 10.75
N THR A 39 14.62 0.64 10.99
CA THR A 39 14.04 0.78 12.33
C THR A 39 13.21 -0.45 12.68
N THR A 40 13.58 -1.11 13.77
CA THR A 40 12.96 -2.35 14.24
C THR A 40 11.59 -2.12 14.87
N LEU A 41 10.78 -3.19 14.94
CA LEU A 41 9.50 -3.18 15.65
C LEU A 41 9.63 -2.74 17.12
N ASP A 42 10.68 -3.16 17.82
CA ASP A 42 10.90 -2.77 19.22
C ASP A 42 11.28 -1.28 19.35
N GLU A 43 12.04 -0.71 18.41
CA GLU A 43 12.31 0.73 18.36
C GLU A 43 11.04 1.53 18.09
N LYS A 44 10.20 1.11 17.12
CA LYS A 44 8.87 1.71 16.89
C LYS A 44 8.02 1.67 18.15
N LEU A 45 8.00 0.54 18.85
CA LEU A 45 7.25 0.40 20.10
C LEU A 45 7.78 1.32 21.21
N LYS A 46 9.11 1.51 21.28
CA LYS A 46 9.74 2.45 22.22
C LYS A 46 9.35 3.89 21.89
N ILE A 47 9.35 4.28 20.62
CA ILE A 47 8.90 5.62 20.17
C ILE A 47 7.47 5.88 20.61
N VAL A 48 6.54 4.99 20.27
CA VAL A 48 5.12 5.10 20.65
C VAL A 48 4.96 5.14 22.17
N SER A 49 5.70 4.27 22.88
CA SER A 49 5.69 4.24 24.35
C SER A 49 6.13 5.57 24.97
N ASN A 50 7.09 6.27 24.36
CA ASN A 50 7.56 7.56 24.83
C ASN A 50 6.50 8.65 24.62
N TRP A 51 5.81 8.65 23.48
CA TRP A 51 4.69 9.57 23.23
C TRP A 51 3.54 9.39 24.24
N LEU A 52 3.19 8.15 24.56
CA LEU A 52 2.15 7.83 25.54
C LEU A 52 2.47 8.32 26.97
N LYS A 53 3.76 8.51 27.28
CA LYS A 53 4.26 8.99 28.58
C LYS A 53 4.39 10.52 28.68
N LEU A 54 4.24 11.25 27.58
CA LEU A 54 4.33 12.72 27.59
C LEU A 54 3.30 13.34 28.56
N PRO A 55 3.60 14.52 29.15
CA PRO A 55 2.65 15.25 29.98
C PRO A 55 1.41 15.65 29.16
N LYS A 56 0.29 15.90 29.83
CA LYS A 56 -1.05 16.06 29.21
C LYS A 56 -1.06 17.10 28.09
N GLU A 57 -0.31 18.18 28.25
CA GLU A 57 -0.20 19.31 27.33
C GLU A 57 0.60 18.96 26.06
N LYS A 58 1.50 17.98 26.14
CA LYS A 58 2.33 17.50 25.03
C LYS A 58 1.85 16.17 24.46
N LYS A 59 0.92 15.48 25.13
CA LYS A 59 0.51 14.12 24.77
C LYS A 59 -0.32 14.13 23.48
N PRO A 60 0.09 13.39 22.43
CA PRO A 60 -0.72 13.23 21.24
C PRO A 60 -1.98 12.40 21.53
N LYS A 61 -3.09 12.72 20.86
CA LYS A 61 -4.33 11.92 20.92
C LYS A 61 -4.60 11.14 19.63
N LEU A 62 -3.88 11.46 18.54
CA LEU A 62 -3.81 10.66 17.33
C LEU A 62 -2.39 10.12 17.21
N ILE A 63 -2.23 8.80 17.17
CA ILE A 63 -0.95 8.14 16.96
C ILE A 63 -1.09 7.17 15.79
N MET A 64 -0.18 7.26 14.82
CA MET A 64 -0.14 6.43 13.62
C MET A 64 1.22 5.77 13.52
N VAL A 65 1.28 4.48 13.18
CA VAL A 65 2.53 3.69 13.11
C VAL A 65 2.45 2.73 11.93
N TYR A 66 3.46 2.73 11.09
CA TYR A 66 3.54 1.86 9.91
C TYR A 66 4.52 0.68 10.12
N LEU A 67 4.11 -0.51 9.68
CA LEU A 67 4.81 -1.79 9.85
C LEU A 67 4.96 -2.50 8.47
N PRO A 68 6.12 -2.40 7.78
CA PRO A 68 6.34 -2.99 6.46
C PRO A 68 6.71 -4.49 6.46
N GLU A 69 6.75 -5.13 7.62
CA GLU A 69 7.44 -6.41 7.81
C GLU A 69 6.80 -7.59 7.04
N VAL A 70 5.46 -7.62 6.95
CA VAL A 70 4.72 -8.70 6.25
C VAL A 70 4.80 -8.51 4.75
N ASP A 71 4.58 -7.30 4.26
CA ASP A 71 4.72 -6.93 2.84
C ASP A 71 6.12 -7.28 2.32
N LYS A 72 7.16 -6.82 3.03
CA LYS A 72 8.56 -7.12 2.67
C LYS A 72 8.85 -8.61 2.65
N ALA A 73 8.31 -9.40 3.59
CA ALA A 73 8.52 -10.84 3.57
C ALA A 73 7.84 -11.49 2.35
N ALA A 74 6.60 -11.10 2.04
CA ALA A 74 5.88 -11.68 0.93
C ALA A 74 6.51 -11.35 -0.43
N HIS A 75 6.97 -10.10 -0.66
CA HIS A 75 7.73 -9.76 -1.87
C HIS A 75 8.96 -10.65 -2.10
N ASN A 76 9.66 -11.01 -1.01
CA ASN A 76 10.91 -11.76 -1.09
C ASN A 76 10.72 -13.28 -1.16
N TYR A 77 9.67 -13.81 -0.52
CA TYR A 77 9.55 -15.25 -0.27
C TYR A 77 8.21 -15.86 -0.72
N GLY A 78 7.22 -15.04 -1.07
CA GLY A 78 5.87 -15.49 -1.44
C GLY A 78 4.90 -15.56 -0.26
N VAL A 79 3.60 -15.48 -0.55
CA VAL A 79 2.53 -15.28 0.44
C VAL A 79 2.37 -16.43 1.44
N ASN A 80 2.76 -17.65 1.05
CA ASN A 80 2.64 -18.87 1.89
C ASN A 80 3.98 -19.34 2.50
N SER A 81 4.98 -18.46 2.56
CA SER A 81 6.31 -18.80 3.05
C SER A 81 6.42 -18.81 4.59
N ASP A 82 7.42 -19.53 5.10
CA ASP A 82 7.74 -19.53 6.54
C ASP A 82 8.18 -18.13 7.03
N GLU A 83 8.81 -17.34 6.15
CA GLU A 83 9.21 -15.97 6.40
C GLU A 83 8.00 -15.04 6.58
N VAL A 84 6.95 -15.20 5.77
CA VAL A 84 5.68 -14.47 5.98
C VAL A 84 5.04 -14.87 7.29
N ASN A 85 4.97 -16.18 7.60
CA ASN A 85 4.44 -16.67 8.87
C ASN A 85 5.22 -16.13 10.08
N LEU A 86 6.55 -16.01 9.97
CA LEU A 86 7.39 -15.40 10.99
C LEU A 86 7.11 -13.90 11.13
N SER A 87 7.03 -13.15 10.03
CA SER A 87 6.71 -11.71 10.05
C SER A 87 5.34 -11.43 10.68
N ILE A 88 4.32 -12.26 10.38
CA ILE A 88 3.00 -12.15 11.01
C ILE A 88 3.11 -12.32 12.53
N LYS A 89 3.84 -13.33 13.01
CA LYS A 89 4.07 -13.55 14.46
C LYS A 89 4.77 -12.35 15.11
N LEU A 90 5.74 -11.73 14.44
CA LEU A 90 6.45 -10.56 14.96
C LEU A 90 5.55 -9.32 15.04
N VAL A 91 4.71 -9.09 14.02
CA VAL A 91 3.72 -8.00 14.02
C VAL A 91 2.64 -8.22 15.08
N ASP A 92 2.15 -9.45 15.24
CA ASP A 92 1.20 -9.81 16.30
C ASP A 92 1.80 -9.52 17.70
N GLN A 93 3.06 -9.91 17.94
CA GLN A 93 3.75 -9.58 19.19
C GLN A 93 3.88 -8.08 19.43
N PHE A 94 4.17 -7.29 18.39
CA PHE A 94 4.18 -5.83 18.49
C PHE A 94 2.80 -5.29 18.90
N ILE A 95 1.74 -5.75 18.23
CA ILE A 95 0.36 -5.35 18.49
C ILE A 95 -0.03 -5.72 19.93
N TYR A 96 0.28 -6.94 20.38
CA TYR A 96 0.04 -7.40 21.74
C TYR A 96 0.74 -6.52 22.78
N LYS A 97 2.04 -6.22 22.58
CA LYS A 97 2.79 -5.33 23.47
C LYS A 97 2.20 -3.92 23.49
N LEU A 98 1.76 -3.39 22.34
CA LEU A 98 1.12 -2.07 22.24
C LEU A 98 -0.24 -2.05 22.95
N TYR A 99 -1.10 -3.04 22.66
CA TYR A 99 -2.41 -3.22 23.27
C TYR A 99 -2.30 -3.25 24.80
N ASN A 100 -1.38 -4.05 25.34
CA ASN A 100 -1.14 -4.13 26.78
C ASN A 100 -0.68 -2.81 27.42
N LYS A 101 -0.03 -1.92 26.67
CA LYS A 101 0.35 -0.59 27.16
C LYS A 101 -0.85 0.35 27.21
N ILE A 102 -1.68 0.36 26.17
CA ILE A 102 -2.83 1.27 26.05
C ILE A 102 -4.07 0.77 26.81
N ASN A 103 -4.17 -0.53 27.10
CA ASN A 103 -5.33 -1.15 27.73
C ASN A 103 -5.18 -1.42 29.24
N LYS A 104 -4.13 -0.88 29.89
CA LYS A 104 -4.01 -0.96 31.36
C LYS A 104 -5.24 -0.36 32.05
N LYS A 105 -5.66 -0.89 33.21
CA LYS A 105 -6.91 -0.54 33.94
C LYS A 105 -7.30 0.95 33.91
N LYS A 106 -6.34 1.86 34.05
CA LYS A 106 -6.56 3.33 34.03
C LYS A 106 -6.88 3.96 32.67
N HIS A 107 -6.73 3.23 31.56
CA HIS A 107 -6.83 3.75 30.19
C HIS A 107 -7.75 2.95 29.27
N ARG A 108 -8.22 1.79 29.73
CA ARG A 108 -9.07 0.84 28.99
C ARG A 108 -10.31 1.47 28.34
N ASN A 109 -10.91 2.47 28.99
CA ASN A 109 -12.14 3.11 28.52
C ASN A 109 -11.92 4.37 27.68
N ASN A 110 -10.67 4.73 27.35
CA ASN A 110 -10.34 6.00 26.71
C ASN A 110 -9.54 5.88 25.40
N ASN A 111 -9.15 4.66 25.01
CA ASN A 111 -8.31 4.43 23.83
C ASN A 111 -9.05 3.57 22.81
N ASN A 112 -9.01 3.98 21.55
CA ASN A 112 -9.39 3.14 20.43
C ASN A 112 -8.13 2.74 19.67
N LEU A 113 -8.03 1.46 19.31
CA LEU A 113 -6.98 0.91 18.47
C LEU A 113 -7.62 0.49 17.15
N ILE A 114 -7.04 0.94 16.05
CA ILE A 114 -7.37 0.49 14.69
C ILE A 114 -6.11 -0.16 14.14
N ILE A 115 -6.26 -1.39 13.65
CA ILE A 115 -5.23 -2.15 12.95
C ILE A 115 -5.77 -2.39 11.55
N LEU A 116 -5.02 -2.00 10.53
CA LEU A 116 -5.44 -2.14 9.14
C LEU A 116 -4.23 -2.40 8.25
N SER A 117 -4.46 -2.91 7.05
CA SER A 117 -3.49 -2.89 5.96
C SER A 117 -3.94 -1.93 4.86
N ASP A 118 -2.99 -1.54 4.01
CA ASP A 118 -3.20 -0.77 2.79
C ASP A 118 -3.70 -1.64 1.63
N HIS A 119 -3.20 -2.87 1.52
CA HIS A 119 -3.61 -3.85 0.52
C HIS A 119 -3.39 -5.29 1.01
N GLY A 120 -3.72 -6.26 0.15
CA GLY A 120 -3.31 -7.66 0.26
C GLY A 120 -2.07 -7.98 -0.60
N MET A 121 -1.87 -9.24 -1.00
CA MET A 121 -0.69 -9.71 -1.74
C MET A 121 -0.99 -10.99 -2.52
N ALA A 122 -0.37 -11.18 -3.70
CA ALA A 122 -0.48 -12.40 -4.49
C ALA A 122 0.87 -12.86 -5.06
N ASP A 123 1.12 -14.17 -5.11
CA ASP A 123 2.32 -14.73 -5.75
C ASP A 123 2.30 -14.48 -7.27
N VAL A 124 3.45 -14.11 -7.83
CA VAL A 124 3.67 -14.05 -9.28
C VAL A 124 3.84 -15.47 -9.81
N LYS A 125 3.03 -15.86 -10.80
CA LYS A 125 3.07 -17.19 -11.43
C LYS A 125 4.42 -17.38 -12.15
N GLN A 126 4.89 -18.63 -12.23
CA GLN A 126 6.17 -18.96 -12.89
C GLN A 126 6.24 -18.47 -14.35
N ASN A 127 5.11 -18.52 -15.06
CA ASN A 127 4.92 -18.00 -16.42
C ASN A 127 4.14 -16.68 -16.45
N GLY A 128 4.08 -15.96 -15.33
CA GLY A 128 3.30 -14.72 -15.15
C GLY A 128 3.93 -13.47 -15.74
N LYS A 129 5.03 -13.58 -16.49
CA LYS A 129 5.77 -12.42 -17.00
C LYS A 129 5.18 -11.96 -18.33
N ILE A 130 4.79 -10.70 -18.39
CA ILE A 130 4.39 -10.01 -19.61
C ILE A 130 5.54 -9.07 -19.97
N TYR A 131 6.22 -9.32 -21.08
CA TYR A 131 7.38 -8.54 -21.44
C TYR A 131 6.99 -7.28 -22.22
N ILE A 132 7.46 -6.13 -21.74
CA ILE A 132 7.18 -4.84 -22.37
C ILE A 132 7.75 -4.77 -23.78
N GLU A 133 8.88 -5.46 -24.03
CA GLU A 133 9.50 -5.52 -25.35
C GLU A 133 8.71 -6.35 -26.37
N ASP A 134 7.66 -7.07 -25.94
CA ASP A 134 6.71 -7.75 -26.84
C ASP A 134 5.49 -6.86 -27.17
N ILE A 135 5.40 -5.66 -26.56
CA ILE A 135 4.31 -4.70 -26.74
C ILE A 135 4.81 -3.49 -27.53
N PHE A 136 5.95 -2.93 -27.13
CA PHE A 136 6.52 -1.72 -27.71
C PHE A 136 7.90 -1.98 -28.31
N ASP A 137 8.11 -1.40 -29.49
CA ASP A 137 9.40 -1.36 -30.18
C ASP A 137 10.22 -0.15 -29.70
N LYS A 138 11.53 -0.15 -29.97
CA LYS A 138 12.40 0.98 -29.56
C LYS A 138 12.00 2.28 -30.24
N GLU A 139 11.57 2.19 -31.49
CA GLU A 139 11.15 3.28 -32.35
C GLU A 139 9.86 3.96 -31.86
N ASP A 140 9.08 3.28 -31.01
CA ASP A 140 7.88 3.85 -30.40
C ASP A 140 8.22 4.95 -29.36
N ASN A 141 9.48 5.04 -28.90
CA ASN A 141 9.99 6.05 -27.96
C ASN A 141 9.17 6.16 -26.65
N VAL A 142 8.61 5.04 -26.18
CA VAL A 142 7.79 5.01 -24.96
C VAL A 142 8.66 5.11 -23.71
N GLU A 143 8.36 6.09 -22.85
CA GLU A 143 8.89 6.15 -21.48
C GLU A 143 7.91 5.42 -20.53
N VAL A 144 8.27 4.22 -20.10
CA VAL A 144 7.50 3.47 -19.10
C VAL A 144 7.80 4.04 -17.71
N ILE A 145 6.76 4.51 -17.02
CA ILE A 145 6.83 5.13 -15.69
C ILE A 145 6.37 4.17 -14.57
N SER A 146 5.69 3.09 -14.91
CA SER A 146 5.37 2.01 -13.98
C SER A 146 5.36 0.67 -14.72
N TYR A 147 5.99 -0.31 -14.08
CA TYR A 147 5.93 -1.74 -14.38
C TYR A 147 5.94 -2.47 -13.03
N VAL A 148 5.33 -3.66 -12.96
CA VAL A 148 5.14 -4.47 -11.73
C VAL A 148 4.03 -3.95 -10.78
N PRO A 149 2.77 -4.42 -10.90
CA PRO A 149 2.20 -5.29 -11.94
C PRO A 149 1.41 -4.51 -13.00
N HIS A 150 1.55 -3.18 -13.06
CA HIS A 150 0.84 -2.31 -14.01
C HIS A 150 1.77 -1.78 -15.06
N LEU A 151 1.31 -1.61 -16.29
CA LEU A 151 2.06 -0.92 -17.34
C LEU A 151 1.54 0.49 -17.48
N PHE A 152 2.30 1.49 -17.04
CA PHE A 152 1.99 2.90 -17.25
C PHE A 152 3.08 3.55 -18.09
N ILE A 153 2.67 4.35 -19.06
CA ILE A 153 3.56 5.18 -19.87
C ILE A 153 3.43 6.65 -19.48
N LYS A 154 4.48 7.44 -19.72
CA LYS A 154 4.44 8.88 -19.54
C LYS A 154 3.57 9.52 -20.62
N GLU A 155 2.81 10.53 -20.23
CA GLU A 155 2.12 11.41 -21.19
C GLU A 155 3.17 12.30 -21.90
N ASP A 156 3.17 12.26 -23.23
CA ASP A 156 4.05 13.06 -24.09
C ASP A 156 3.30 13.40 -25.38
N ASP A 157 3.24 14.69 -25.71
CA ASP A 157 2.52 15.21 -26.88
C ASP A 157 3.09 14.72 -28.22
N ASN A 158 4.32 14.19 -28.23
CA ASN A 158 4.95 13.63 -29.42
C ASN A 158 4.57 12.17 -29.70
N LEU A 159 3.89 11.50 -28.75
CA LEU A 159 3.48 10.12 -28.90
C LEU A 159 2.10 10.01 -29.56
N ASN A 160 1.95 9.08 -30.49
CA ASN A 160 0.65 8.69 -31.02
C ASN A 160 -0.01 7.68 -30.06
N ILE A 161 -0.78 8.19 -29.09
CA ILE A 161 -1.41 7.38 -28.05
C ILE A 161 -2.37 6.33 -28.62
N ASP A 162 -3.12 6.63 -29.68
CA ASP A 162 -4.05 5.67 -30.30
C ASP A 162 -3.30 4.48 -30.92
N TYR A 163 -2.17 4.75 -31.59
CA TYR A 163 -1.30 3.71 -32.14
C TYR A 163 -0.68 2.83 -31.04
N LEU A 164 -0.21 3.45 -29.95
CA LEU A 164 0.33 2.69 -28.81
C LEU A 164 -0.75 1.85 -28.11
N TYR A 165 -1.97 2.38 -28.02
CA TYR A 165 -3.11 1.65 -27.47
C TYR A 165 -3.47 0.44 -28.34
N GLU A 166 -3.51 0.58 -29.67
CA GLU A 166 -3.73 -0.52 -30.61
C GLU A 166 -2.67 -1.62 -30.44
N LYS A 167 -1.39 -1.26 -30.26
CA LYS A 167 -0.33 -2.24 -29.92
C LYS A 167 -0.63 -2.97 -28.62
N MET A 168 -1.05 -2.24 -27.57
CA MET A 168 -1.43 -2.83 -26.30
C MET A 168 -2.63 -3.79 -26.43
N VAL A 169 -3.66 -3.43 -27.21
CA VAL A 169 -4.82 -4.29 -27.49
C VAL A 169 -4.40 -5.57 -28.21
N ASN A 170 -3.56 -5.48 -29.24
CA ASN A 170 -3.08 -6.65 -29.97
C ASN A 170 -2.22 -7.57 -29.08
N ALA A 171 -1.32 -7.00 -28.28
CA ALA A 171 -0.48 -7.76 -27.36
C ALA A 171 -1.30 -8.40 -26.22
N SER A 172 -2.32 -7.70 -25.71
CA SER A 172 -3.27 -8.24 -24.74
C SER A 172 -4.07 -9.41 -25.33
N ALA A 173 -4.59 -9.28 -26.55
CA ALA A 173 -5.32 -10.36 -27.22
C ALA A 173 -4.46 -11.62 -27.44
N ALA A 174 -3.16 -11.45 -27.68
CA ALA A 174 -2.22 -12.57 -27.84
C ALA A 174 -1.81 -13.21 -26.50
N ASN A 175 -1.66 -12.43 -25.42
CA ASN A 175 -1.22 -12.92 -24.12
C ASN A 175 -2.38 -13.43 -23.24
N GLY A 176 -3.51 -12.74 -23.24
CA GLY A 176 -4.74 -13.11 -22.54
C GLY A 176 -4.84 -12.78 -21.05
N HIS A 177 -3.78 -12.22 -20.42
CA HIS A 177 -3.70 -12.08 -18.96
C HIS A 177 -3.56 -10.64 -18.46
N TRP A 178 -4.02 -9.67 -19.24
CA TRP A 178 -4.07 -8.27 -18.86
C TRP A 178 -5.03 -7.50 -19.75
N ILE A 179 -5.54 -6.37 -19.25
CA ILE A 179 -6.49 -5.53 -19.97
C ILE A 179 -5.87 -4.14 -20.19
N PRO A 180 -5.79 -3.66 -21.44
CA PRO A 180 -5.41 -2.29 -21.72
C PRO A 180 -6.60 -1.35 -21.52
N PHE A 181 -6.34 -0.14 -21.06
CA PHE A 181 -7.31 0.94 -20.94
C PHE A 181 -6.72 2.23 -21.47
N LYS A 182 -7.52 3.03 -22.18
CA LYS A 182 -7.30 4.48 -22.20
C LYS A 182 -7.75 5.06 -20.86
N ARG A 183 -7.10 6.13 -20.41
CA ARG A 183 -7.39 6.81 -19.12
C ARG A 183 -8.87 7.08 -18.94
N GLU A 184 -9.54 7.57 -19.97
CA GLU A 184 -10.96 7.93 -19.99
C GLU A 184 -11.90 6.71 -20.01
N GLU A 185 -11.40 5.53 -20.39
CA GLU A 185 -12.16 4.27 -20.50
C GLU A 185 -11.94 3.35 -19.29
N VAL A 186 -11.09 3.75 -18.34
CA VAL A 186 -10.88 3.01 -17.09
C VAL A 186 -12.20 2.83 -16.36
N LEU A 187 -12.43 1.63 -15.82
CA LEU A 187 -13.66 1.27 -15.10
C LEU A 187 -14.03 2.32 -14.04
N GLU A 188 -15.28 2.80 -14.07
CA GLU A 188 -15.77 3.86 -13.19
C GLU A 188 -15.52 3.56 -11.71
N ARG A 189 -15.67 2.29 -11.29
CA ARG A 189 -15.46 1.83 -9.91
C ARG A 189 -14.04 2.04 -9.38
N TYR A 190 -13.05 2.18 -10.25
CA TYR A 190 -11.68 2.49 -9.83
C TYR A 190 -11.50 3.96 -9.45
N HIS A 191 -12.38 4.86 -9.92
CA HIS A 191 -12.22 6.31 -9.78
C HIS A 191 -10.82 6.80 -10.22
N TYR A 192 -10.25 6.15 -11.24
CA TYR A 192 -8.85 6.33 -11.68
C TYR A 192 -8.74 6.86 -13.11
N ASN A 193 -9.47 7.93 -13.42
CA ASN A 193 -9.46 8.57 -14.75
C ASN A 193 -9.27 10.10 -14.74
N ASN A 194 -9.49 10.77 -13.60
CA ASN A 194 -9.60 12.23 -13.54
C ASN A 194 -8.34 12.93 -12.98
N ASN A 195 -7.17 12.64 -13.53
CA ASN A 195 -5.94 13.35 -13.18
C ASN A 195 -4.85 13.22 -14.27
N LYS A 196 -4.16 14.31 -14.60
CA LYS A 196 -3.03 14.29 -15.56
C LYS A 196 -1.81 13.48 -15.13
N ARG A 197 -1.73 13.09 -13.85
CA ARG A 197 -0.68 12.19 -13.35
C ARG A 197 -0.97 10.73 -13.68
N ILE A 198 -2.21 10.43 -14.08
CA ILE A 198 -2.61 9.10 -14.54
C ILE A 198 -2.17 8.96 -16.00
N SER A 199 -1.54 7.83 -16.29
CA SER A 199 -1.06 7.48 -17.62
C SER A 199 -2.17 7.61 -18.68
N PRO A 200 -1.88 8.12 -19.89
CA PRO A 200 -2.89 8.26 -20.94
C PRO A 200 -3.43 6.90 -21.40
N ILE A 201 -2.60 5.85 -21.36
CA ILE A 201 -2.97 4.45 -21.59
C ILE A 201 -2.28 3.57 -20.56
N MET A 202 -2.97 2.54 -20.07
CA MET A 202 -2.46 1.67 -19.02
C MET A 202 -2.81 0.21 -19.26
N GLY A 203 -1.93 -0.69 -18.80
CA GLY A 203 -2.19 -2.12 -18.76
C GLY A 203 -2.39 -2.58 -17.32
N ILE A 204 -3.51 -3.21 -17.03
CA ILE A 204 -3.80 -3.82 -15.73
C ILE A 204 -3.66 -5.34 -15.90
N ALA A 205 -2.65 -5.94 -15.26
CA ALA A 205 -2.43 -7.37 -15.28
C ALA A 205 -3.48 -8.12 -14.45
N GLU A 206 -3.81 -9.34 -14.87
CA GLU A 206 -4.52 -10.31 -14.04
C GLU A 206 -3.63 -10.69 -12.84
N THR A 207 -4.25 -11.00 -11.69
CA THR A 207 -3.54 -11.45 -10.49
C THR A 207 -2.60 -12.63 -10.77
N GLY A 208 -1.36 -12.48 -10.31
CA GLY A 208 -0.27 -13.41 -10.56
C GLY A 208 0.50 -13.17 -11.88
N TYR A 209 0.08 -12.21 -12.71
CA TYR A 209 0.85 -11.73 -13.85
C TYR A 209 1.48 -10.37 -13.55
N THR A 210 2.52 -10.00 -14.30
CA THR A 210 3.22 -8.73 -14.10
C THR A 210 3.96 -8.30 -15.36
N PHE A 211 3.92 -7.00 -15.65
CA PHE A 211 4.78 -6.40 -16.67
C PHE A 211 6.22 -6.32 -16.21
N THR A 212 7.16 -6.61 -17.10
CA THR A 212 8.59 -6.51 -16.80
C THR A 212 9.43 -6.36 -18.07
N TYR A 213 10.72 -6.11 -17.88
CA TYR A 213 11.74 -6.20 -18.92
C TYR A 213 12.49 -7.51 -18.78
N ARG A 214 12.99 -8.07 -19.89
CA ARG A 214 13.68 -9.37 -19.91
C ARG A 214 14.92 -9.43 -19.02
N ASN A 215 15.59 -8.30 -18.81
CA ASN A 215 16.79 -8.18 -18.00
C ASN A 215 16.52 -7.89 -16.50
N ARG A 216 15.26 -7.95 -16.04
CA ARG A 216 14.91 -7.66 -14.65
C ARG A 216 14.55 -8.91 -13.86
N THR A 217 15.01 -8.92 -12.61
CA THR A 217 14.52 -9.86 -11.60
C THR A 217 13.23 -9.29 -11.01
N LEU A 218 12.25 -10.16 -10.81
CA LEU A 218 10.96 -9.80 -10.22
C LEU A 218 10.90 -10.29 -8.77
N PRO A 219 10.13 -9.61 -7.91
CA PRO A 219 9.76 -10.17 -6.62
C PRO A 219 8.89 -11.42 -6.80
N VAL A 220 8.82 -12.23 -5.75
CA VAL A 220 8.09 -13.51 -5.73
C VAL A 220 6.59 -13.28 -5.65
N ALA A 221 6.16 -12.29 -4.87
CA ALA A 221 4.78 -11.85 -4.78
C ALA A 221 4.67 -10.36 -5.11
N MET A 222 3.48 -9.93 -5.50
CA MET A 222 3.18 -8.54 -5.83
C MET A 222 1.73 -8.18 -5.47
N HIS A 223 1.48 -6.88 -5.43
CA HIS A 223 0.18 -6.28 -5.18
C HIS A 223 -0.05 -5.10 -6.13
N GLY A 224 -1.26 -4.52 -6.06
CA GLY A 224 -1.68 -3.42 -6.92
C GLY A 224 -2.72 -3.84 -7.95
N TYR A 225 -3.01 -5.14 -8.10
CA TYR A 225 -4.08 -5.66 -8.96
C TYR A 225 -5.46 -5.05 -8.66
N ASP A 226 -6.46 -5.49 -9.44
CA ASP A 226 -7.86 -5.14 -9.23
C ASP A 226 -8.24 -5.20 -7.74
N ASN A 227 -8.80 -4.12 -7.22
CA ASN A 227 -9.15 -3.99 -5.81
C ASN A 227 -10.34 -4.87 -5.38
N GLU A 228 -11.08 -5.45 -6.33
CA GLU A 228 -12.10 -6.46 -6.05
C GLU A 228 -11.54 -7.89 -5.97
N ASP A 229 -10.29 -8.12 -6.40
CA ASP A 229 -9.64 -9.41 -6.25
C ASP A 229 -9.49 -9.76 -4.76
N ASP A 230 -9.84 -10.99 -4.40
CA ASP A 230 -9.76 -11.47 -3.02
C ASP A 230 -8.35 -11.35 -2.43
N ALA A 231 -7.30 -11.54 -3.24
CA ALA A 231 -5.92 -11.42 -2.81
C ALA A 231 -5.51 -9.99 -2.51
N MET A 232 -6.21 -8.97 -3.05
CA MET A 232 -5.93 -7.55 -2.81
C MET A 232 -6.70 -6.96 -1.62
N LYS A 233 -7.62 -7.73 -1.03
CA LYS A 233 -8.40 -7.28 0.12
C LYS A 233 -7.50 -6.97 1.31
N ALA A 234 -7.74 -5.81 1.90
CA ALA A 234 -7.02 -5.35 3.07
C ALA A 234 -7.64 -5.86 4.39
N PHE A 235 -6.82 -5.93 5.43
CA PHE A 235 -7.26 -6.23 6.79
C PHE A 235 -7.81 -4.98 7.48
N PHE A 236 -8.84 -5.14 8.32
CA PHE A 236 -9.33 -4.06 9.20
C PHE A 236 -9.89 -4.61 10.52
N LEU A 237 -9.36 -4.12 11.64
CA LEU A 237 -9.81 -4.44 12.99
C LEU A 237 -9.83 -3.18 13.86
N GLY A 238 -10.99 -2.91 14.44
CA GLY A 238 -11.18 -1.84 15.41
C GLY A 238 -11.49 -2.39 16.80
N VAL A 239 -10.79 -1.92 17.84
CA VAL A 239 -11.06 -2.29 19.24
C VAL A 239 -11.04 -1.04 20.12
N GLY A 240 -12.13 -0.79 20.85
CA GLY A 240 -12.18 0.31 21.80
C GLY A 240 -13.60 0.71 22.23
N PRO A 241 -13.72 1.61 23.21
CA PRO A 241 -14.99 2.05 23.81
C PRO A 241 -15.90 2.82 22.84
N LYS A 242 -15.37 3.30 21.70
CA LYS A 242 -16.14 3.99 20.66
C LYS A 242 -16.39 3.12 19.43
N ILE A 243 -15.98 1.85 19.47
CA ILE A 243 -16.14 0.91 18.38
C ILE A 243 -17.20 -0.10 18.81
N ASN A 244 -18.42 0.09 18.29
CA ASN A 244 -19.52 -0.83 18.52
C ASN A 244 -19.31 -2.07 17.64
N VAL A 245 -19.29 -3.25 18.26
CA VAL A 245 -19.01 -4.52 17.58
C VAL A 245 -20.25 -4.97 16.82
N THR A 246 -20.23 -4.92 15.49
CA THR A 246 -21.06 -5.80 14.64
C THR A 246 -20.46 -5.93 13.23
N LEU A 247 -19.35 -6.63 13.04
CA LEU A 247 -19.01 -7.27 11.75
C LEU A 247 -17.71 -8.08 11.89
N TYR A 248 -17.82 -9.40 11.80
CA TYR A 248 -16.71 -10.28 11.47
C TYR A 248 -16.77 -10.50 9.96
N LEU A 249 -15.98 -9.75 9.18
CA LEU A 249 -15.77 -10.05 7.77
C LEU A 249 -14.69 -11.12 7.68
N ASN A 250 -15.14 -12.38 7.64
CA ASN A 250 -14.40 -13.62 7.41
C ASN A 250 -13.33 -14.01 8.43
N LYS A 251 -13.39 -15.29 8.84
CA LYS A 251 -12.41 -15.97 9.70
C LYS A 251 -11.00 -15.84 9.09
N ILE A 252 -10.08 -15.26 9.84
CA ILE A 252 -8.65 -15.52 9.67
C ILE A 252 -8.33 -16.64 10.67
N LEU A 253 -8.00 -17.82 10.15
CA LEU A 253 -7.36 -18.91 10.90
C LEU A 253 -5.92 -19.02 10.40
#